data_AF-A0A821N7S3-F1
#
_entry.id   AF-A0A821N7S3-F1
#
_cell.length_a   1.000
_cell.length_b   1.000
_cell.length_c   1.000
_cell.angle_alpha   90.00
_cell.angle_beta   90.00
_cell.angle_gamma   90.00
#
_symmetry.space_group_name_H-M   'P 1'
#
loop_
_entity.id
_entity.type
_entity.pdbx_description
1 polymer ?
#
loop_
_entity_poly.entity_id
_entity_poly.type
_entity_poly.pdbx_seq_one_letter_code
_entity_poly.pdbx_strand_id
1 'polypeptide(L)' 'MRWTQGDKKQGTVIVGGNGLGTGANQFYHPRGLSCDRHGNLYVVDY' A
#
# COMPACT_ATOMS: atom_id res chain seq x y z
N MET A 1 2.21 11.48 -14.81
CA MET A 1 2.84 10.25 -14.27
C MET A 1 2.07 9.06 -14.83
N ARG A 2 2.66 8.29 -15.74
CA ARG A 2 2.09 7.03 -16.23
C ARG A 2 3.21 6.02 -16.22
N TRP A 3 3.02 4.93 -15.50
CA TRP A 3 3.84 3.74 -15.67
C TRP A 3 3.51 3.19 -17.05
N THR A 4 4.47 3.25 -17.98
CA THR A 4 4.29 2.72 -19.32
C THR A 4 4.65 1.23 -19.32
N GLN A 5 3.95 0.45 -20.13
CA GLN A 5 4.21 -0.98 -20.27
C GLN A 5 5.66 -1.17 -20.76
N GLY A 6 6.53 -1.72 -19.90
CA GLY A 6 7.97 -1.86 -20.16
C GLY A 6 8.88 -1.03 -19.24
N ASP A 7 8.32 -0.10 -18.44
CA ASP A 7 9.08 0.62 -17.42
C ASP A 7 9.61 -0.37 -16.36
N LYS A 8 10.94 -0.56 -16.31
CA LYS A 8 11.62 -1.43 -15.33
C LYS A 8 11.52 -0.95 -13.89
N LYS A 9 10.74 0.08 -13.56
CA LYS A 9 10.70 0.52 -12.17
C LYS A 9 9.91 -0.51 -11.36
N GLN A 10 10.62 -1.12 -10.42
CA GLN A 10 10.05 -2.05 -9.48
C GLN A 10 9.45 -1.23 -8.34
N GLY A 11 8.19 -1.47 -8.02
CA GLY A 11 7.60 -0.91 -6.81
C GLY A 11 8.12 -1.66 -5.59
N THR A 12 8.44 -0.93 -4.53
CA THR A 12 8.67 -1.54 -3.22
C THR A 12 7.33 -1.69 -2.51
N VAL A 13 7.04 -2.88 -1.99
CA VAL A 13 5.90 -3.06 -1.08
C VAL A 13 6.26 -2.38 0.24
N ILE A 14 5.57 -1.28 0.55
CA ILE A 14 5.83 -0.48 1.76
C ILE A 14 4.84 -0.78 2.89
N VAL A 15 3.67 -1.35 2.57
CA VAL A 15 2.64 -1.75 3.54
C VAL A 15 1.90 -2.99 3.03
N GLY A 16 1.49 -3.88 3.93
CA GLY A 16 0.82 -5.13 3.58
C GLY A 16 1.78 -6.21 3.04
N GLY A 17 1.21 -7.20 2.35
CA GLY A 17 1.97 -8.28 1.69
C GLY A 17 2.38 -9.45 2.59
N ASN A 18 2.09 -9.40 3.90
CA ASN A 18 2.45 -10.45 4.88
C ASN A 18 1.24 -11.27 5.37
N GLY A 19 0.24 -11.45 4.51
CA GLY A 19 -0.99 -12.17 4.82
C GLY A 19 -2.00 -11.39 5.68
N LEU A 20 -3.10 -12.07 6.00
CA LEU A 20 -4.19 -11.53 6.81
C LEU A 20 -3.76 -11.41 8.28
N GLY A 21 -4.09 -10.30 8.93
CA GLY A 21 -3.82 -10.11 10.36
C GLY A 21 -3.83 -8.66 10.81
N THR A 22 -3.60 -8.44 12.11
CA THR A 22 -3.63 -7.13 12.76
C THR A 22 -2.24 -6.55 13.03
N GLY A 23 -1.19 -7.18 12.49
CA GLY A 23 0.18 -6.70 12.59
C GLY A 23 0.43 -5.46 11.72
N ALA A 24 1.47 -4.69 12.03
CA ALA A 24 1.78 -3.43 11.36
C ALA A 24 1.95 -3.50 9.83
N ASN A 25 2.25 -4.69 9.28
CA ASN A 25 2.41 -4.95 7.85
C ASN A 25 1.41 -5.98 7.31
N GLN A 26 0.26 -6.14 7.97
CA GLN A 26 -0.80 -7.07 7.58
C GLN A 26 -2.11 -6.29 7.39
N PHE A 27 -2.97 -6.81 6.52
CA PHE A 27 -4.32 -6.29 6.34
C PHE A 27 -5.31 -7.44 6.29
N TYR A 28 -6.48 -7.29 6.92
CA TYR A 28 -7.54 -8.29 6.89
C TYR A 28 -8.57 -8.03 5.78
N HIS A 29 -9.11 -6.82 5.73
CA HIS A 29 -10.07 -6.36 4.73
C HIS A 29 -9.92 -4.84 4.48
N PRO A 30 -8.88 -4.40 3.75
CA PRO A 30 -8.62 -2.99 3.50
C PRO A 30 -9.68 -2.42 2.54
N ARG A 31 -10.34 -1.33 2.93
CA ARG A 31 -11.47 -0.74 2.17
C ARG A 31 -11.22 0.65 1.62
N GLY A 32 -10.14 1.30 2.04
CA GLY A 32 -9.80 2.64 1.59
C GLY A 32 -8.33 2.97 1.81
N LEU A 33 -7.82 3.85 0.95
CA LEU A 33 -6.48 4.41 1.08
C LEU A 33 -6.49 5.92 0.82
N SER A 34 -5.65 6.65 1.54
CA SER A 34 -5.42 8.08 1.32
C SER A 34 -3.97 8.43 1.65
N CYS A 35 -3.44 9.47 1.01
CA CYS A 35 -2.14 10.02 1.34
C CYS A 35 -2.28 11.49 1.78
N ASP A 36 -1.38 11.93 2.66
CA ASP A 36 -1.25 13.35 2.99
C ASP A 36 -0.14 14.03 2.18
N ARG A 37 0.00 15.35 2.37
CA ARG A 37 1.03 16.17 1.72
C ARG A 37 2.46 15.88 2.19
N HIS A 38 2.62 15.15 3.30
CA HIS A 38 3.91 14.74 3.84
C HIS A 38 4.35 13.36 3.31
N GLY A 39 3.49 12.69 2.54
CA GLY A 39 3.75 11.37 1.99
C GLY A 39 3.38 10.22 2.92
N ASN A 40 2.66 10.48 4.02
CA ASN A 40 2.14 9.42 4.87
C ASN A 40 0.98 8.72 4.16
N LEU A 41 1.00 7.39 4.16
CA LEU A 41 -0.04 6.55 3.59
C LEU A 41 -0.95 6.02 4.71
N TYR A 42 -2.24 6.26 4.59
CA TYR A 42 -3.26 5.80 5.51
C TYR A 42 -4.09 4.73 4.82
N VAL A 43 -4.29 3.60 5.49
CA VAL A 43 -5.11 2.49 5.01
C VAL A 43 -6.16 2.19 6.08
N VAL A 44 -7.43 2.09 5.66
CA VAL A 44 -8.52 1.69 6.55
C VAL A 44 -8.75 0.20 6.38
N ASP A 45 -8.55 -0.54 7.47
CA ASP A 45 -8.70 -1.99 7.56
C ASP A 45 -9.76 -2.37 8.60
N TYR A 46 -10.45 -3.49 8.40
CA TYR A 46 -11.58 -3.96 9.23
C TYR A 46 -11.33 -5.32 9.85
#